data_AF-A0A1M7EJF7-F1
#
_entry.id   AF-A0A1M7EJF7-F1
#
_cell.length_a   1.000
_cell.length_b   1.000
_cell.length_c   1.000
_cell.angle_alpha   90.00
_cell.angle_beta   90.00
_cell.angle_gamma   90.00
#
_symmetry.space_group_name_H-M   'P 1'
#
loop_
_entity.id
_entity.type
_entity.pdbx_description
1 polymer ?
#
loop_
_entity_poly.entity_id
_entity_poly.type
_entity_poly.pdbx_seq_one_letter_code
_entity_poly.pdbx_strand_id
1 'polypeptide(L)'
;MYILLFVLFAGLIFKSFHTHYISKRKRYFSFDDSRYTGEDDFLKISELNIRQLERIFLYLMLATYLAALAIFIFTDSEMAIWVLATVLAWQFVLSAFVDLKLYSAFHDKGHLFMVAVWLLLIVVLYYGLSRFEIVV
;
A
#
# COMPACT_ATOMS: atom_id res chain seq x y z
N MET A 1 21.10 -12.39 -0.32
CA MET A 1 20.78 -11.17 -1.10
C MET A 1 19.40 -10.59 -0.77
N TYR A 2 18.37 -11.43 -0.51
CA TYR A 2 16.99 -10.98 -0.26
C TYR A 2 16.71 -10.29 1.07
N ILE A 3 17.61 -10.38 2.06
CA ILE A 3 17.44 -9.75 3.39
C ILE A 3 17.19 -8.23 3.27
N LEU A 4 17.84 -7.55 2.32
CA LEU A 4 17.63 -6.13 2.08
C LEU A 4 16.19 -5.82 1.65
N LEU A 5 15.54 -6.70 0.86
CA LEU A 5 14.14 -6.53 0.49
C LEU A 5 13.24 -6.61 1.73
N PHE A 6 13.46 -7.59 2.60
CA PHE A 6 12.70 -7.69 3.85
C PHE A 6 12.87 -6.45 4.73
N VAL A 7 14.09 -5.93 4.87
CA VAL A 7 14.35 -4.69 5.62
C VAL A 7 13.63 -3.48 5.00
N LEU A 8 13.63 -3.36 3.67
CA LEU A 8 12.93 -2.27 2.97
C LEU A 8 11.41 -2.34 3.21
N PHE A 9 10.82 -3.54 3.12
CA PHE A 9 9.39 -3.74 3.33
C PHE A 9 9.00 -3.58 4.81
N ALA A 10 9.86 -3.97 5.75
CA ALA A 10 9.67 -3.64 7.15
C ALA A 10 9.66 -2.13 7.38
N GLY A 11 10.58 -1.40 6.74
CA GLY A 11 10.62 0.06 6.76
C GLY A 11 9.35 0.70 6.17
N LEU A 12 8.82 0.15 5.08
CA LEU A 12 7.54 0.58 4.48
C LEU A 12 6.39 0.43 5.48
N ILE A 13 6.23 -0.76 6.07
CA ILE A 13 5.16 -1.04 7.04
C ILE A 13 5.30 -0.16 8.27
N PHE A 14 6.52 0.01 8.78
CA PHE A 14 6.80 0.86 9.93
C PHE A 14 6.46 2.33 9.64
N LYS A 15 6.83 2.84 8.46
CA LYS A 15 6.48 4.20 8.01
C LYS A 15 4.97 4.38 7.93
N SER A 16 4.25 3.42 7.36
CA SER A 16 2.77 3.45 7.27
C SER A 16 2.14 3.40 8.65
N PHE A 17 2.64 2.55 9.56
CA PHE A 17 2.19 2.47 10.95
C PHE A 17 2.40 3.78 11.71
N HIS A 18 3.61 4.33 11.64
CA HIS A 18 3.93 5.61 12.27
C HIS A 18 3.02 6.72 11.73
N THR A 19 2.76 6.74 10.42
CA THR A 19 1.88 7.73 9.81
C THR A 19 0.44 7.58 10.29
N HIS A 20 -0.07 6.34 10.36
CA HIS A 20 -1.46 6.08 10.73
C HIS A 20 -1.76 6.34 12.22
N TYR A 21 -0.84 5.98 13.12
CA TYR A 21 -1.09 6.00 14.57
C TYR A 21 -0.39 7.13 15.33
N ILE A 22 0.77 7.61 14.86
CA ILE A 22 1.65 8.49 15.64
C ILE A 22 1.75 9.89 15.03
N SER A 23 1.76 10.00 13.71
CA SER A 23 1.99 11.27 13.01
C SER A 23 0.90 12.30 13.31
N LYS A 24 1.33 13.47 13.75
CA LYS A 24 0.47 14.66 13.88
C LYS A 24 0.44 15.50 12.60
N ARG A 25 1.36 15.25 11.66
CA ARG A 25 1.52 16.05 10.43
C ARG A 25 0.73 15.51 9.24
N LYS A 26 0.60 14.19 9.13
CA LYS A 26 -0.14 13.50 8.08
C LYS A 26 -1.17 12.60 8.72
N ARG A 27 -2.43 12.70 8.30
CA ARG A 27 -3.52 11.87 8.84
C ARG A 27 -3.68 10.54 8.10
N TYR A 28 -3.19 10.48 6.87
CA TYR A 28 -3.32 9.36 5.95
C TYR A 28 -1.96 9.02 5.34
N PHE A 29 -1.67 7.73 5.16
CA PHE A 29 -0.47 7.25 4.47
C PHE A 29 -0.74 6.85 3.01
N SER A 30 -2.02 6.66 2.66
CA SER A 30 -2.46 6.22 1.34
C SER A 30 -2.52 7.34 0.29
N PHE A 31 -2.68 8.60 0.72
CA PHE A 31 -2.73 9.78 -0.14
C PHE A 31 -2.19 11.04 0.56
N ASP A 32 -1.95 12.10 -0.22
CA ASP A 32 -1.47 13.37 0.30
C ASP A 32 -2.65 14.27 0.71
N ASP A 33 -2.89 14.35 2.01
CA ASP A 33 -3.98 15.12 2.61
C ASP A 33 -3.75 16.63 2.59
N SER A 34 -2.53 17.08 2.30
CA SER A 34 -2.17 18.50 2.22
C SER A 34 -2.89 19.28 1.12
N ARG A 35 -3.45 18.59 0.12
CA ARG A 35 -4.24 19.19 -0.97
C ARG A 35 -5.62 19.65 -0.55
N TYR A 36 -6.09 19.22 0.62
CA TYR A 36 -7.42 19.51 1.14
C TYR A 36 -7.27 20.40 2.36
N THR A 37 -7.61 21.69 2.23
CA THR A 37 -7.43 22.68 3.29
C THR A 37 -8.74 23.25 3.82
N GLY A 38 -9.87 23.05 3.11
CA GLY A 38 -11.18 23.52 3.54
C GLY A 38 -11.81 22.62 4.61
N GLU A 39 -12.57 23.21 5.54
CA GLU A 39 -13.32 22.45 6.55
C GLU A 39 -14.32 21.46 5.91
N ASP A 40 -14.99 21.87 4.83
CA ASP A 40 -15.91 21.03 4.06
C ASP A 40 -15.21 19.83 3.41
N ASP A 41 -13.96 20.00 2.98
CA ASP A 41 -13.18 18.91 2.38
C ASP A 41 -12.83 17.86 3.43
N PHE A 42 -12.44 18.30 4.64
CA PHE A 42 -12.18 17.39 5.75
C PHE A 42 -13.43 16.63 6.19
N LEU A 43 -14.59 17.28 6.18
CA LEU A 43 -15.87 16.62 6.49
C LEU A 43 -16.14 15.49 5.49
N LYS A 44 -16.10 15.80 4.19
CA LYS A 44 -16.28 14.80 3.11
C LYS A 44 -15.30 13.64 3.23
N ILE A 45 -14.01 13.93 3.47
CA ILE A 45 -12.98 12.89 3.63
C ILE A 45 -13.24 12.01 4.85
N SER A 46 -13.73 12.60 5.95
CA SER A 46 -14.06 11.84 7.16
C SER A 46 -15.20 10.85 6.94
N GLU A 47 -16.21 11.22 6.15
CA GLU A 47 -17.36 10.36 5.79
C GLU A 47 -16.95 9.17 4.92
N LEU A 48 -15.86 9.30 4.15
CA LEU A 48 -15.34 8.21 3.32
C LEU A 48 -14.73 7.05 4.11
N ASN A 49 -14.57 7.17 5.44
CA ASN A 49 -14.00 6.14 6.32
C ASN A 49 -12.62 5.62 5.86
N ILE A 50 -11.80 6.50 5.26
CA ILE A 50 -10.47 6.13 4.72
C ILE A 50 -9.55 5.59 5.83
N ARG A 51 -9.64 6.14 7.04
CA ARG A 51 -8.84 5.68 8.18
C ARG A 51 -9.13 4.22 8.53
N GLN A 52 -10.39 3.77 8.47
CA GLN A 52 -10.70 2.36 8.71
C GLN A 52 -10.13 1.46 7.62
N LEU A 53 -10.18 1.90 6.37
CA LEU A 53 -9.62 1.17 5.22
C LEU A 53 -8.10 1.03 5.36
N GLU A 54 -7.40 2.12 5.64
CA GLU A 54 -5.96 2.14 5.89
C GLU A 54 -5.56 1.17 7.00
N ARG A 55 -6.31 1.14 8.10
CA ARG A 55 -6.05 0.21 9.21
C ARG A 55 -6.15 -1.25 8.77
N ILE A 56 -7.19 -1.60 8.01
CA ILE A 56 -7.38 -2.97 7.49
C ILE A 56 -6.19 -3.35 6.61
N PHE A 57 -5.84 -2.50 5.66
CA PHE A 57 -4.72 -2.76 4.75
C PHE A 57 -3.37 -2.78 5.46
N LEU A 58 -3.18 -1.99 6.50
CA LEU A 58 -1.96 -2.01 7.31
C LEU A 58 -1.77 -3.37 8.00
N TYR A 59 -2.82 -3.91 8.62
CA TYR A 59 -2.76 -5.25 9.21
C TYR A 59 -2.58 -6.34 8.16
N LEU A 60 -3.20 -6.17 6.99
CA LEU A 60 -3.10 -7.11 5.89
C LEU A 60 -1.69 -7.14 5.29
N MET A 61 -1.08 -5.97 5.10
CA MET A 61 0.34 -5.83 4.73
C MET A 61 1.26 -6.46 5.78
N LEU A 62 1.02 -6.20 7.07
CA LEU A 62 1.80 -6.79 8.16
C LEU A 62 1.69 -8.31 8.19
N ALA A 63 0.48 -8.86 8.11
CA ALA A 63 0.26 -10.31 8.10
C ALA A 63 0.94 -10.97 6.90
N THR A 64 0.82 -10.37 5.71
CA THR A 64 1.47 -10.85 4.48
C THR A 64 3.00 -10.81 4.60
N TYR A 65 3.55 -9.74 5.17
CA TYR A 65 4.99 -9.62 5.42
C TYR A 65 5.50 -10.69 6.39
N LEU A 66 4.79 -10.91 7.51
CA LEU A 66 5.15 -11.95 8.47
C LEU A 66 5.07 -13.36 7.86
N ALA A 67 4.08 -13.61 7.02
CA ALA A 67 3.97 -14.87 6.27
C ALA A 67 5.14 -15.05 5.29
N ALA A 68 5.49 -14.01 4.52
CA ALA A 68 6.64 -14.04 3.62
C ALA A 68 7.95 -14.30 4.39
N LEU A 69 8.12 -13.63 5.54
CA LEU A 69 9.31 -13.78 6.38
C LEU A 69 9.42 -15.19 6.95
N ALA A 70 8.30 -15.77 7.41
CA ALA A 70 8.27 -17.15 7.88
C ALA A 70 8.66 -18.13 6.76
N ILE A 71 8.09 -17.99 5.57
CA ILE A 71 8.44 -18.84 4.41
C ILE A 71 9.94 -18.72 4.12
N PHE A 72 10.49 -17.51 4.08
CA PHE A 72 11.91 -17.28 3.83
C PHE A 72 12.80 -17.97 4.88
N ILE A 73 12.51 -17.78 6.17
CA ILE A 73 13.33 -18.33 7.26
C ILE A 73 13.28 -19.86 7.31
N PHE A 74 12.11 -20.47 7.10
CA PHE A 74 11.92 -21.91 7.29
C PHE A 74 12.18 -22.76 6.04
N THR A 75 12.09 -22.19 4.85
CA THR A 75 12.16 -22.96 3.59
C THR A 75 13.23 -22.47 2.62
N ASP A 76 13.80 -21.28 2.84
CA ASP A 76 14.67 -20.58 1.89
C ASP A 76 14.09 -20.50 0.46
N SER A 77 12.75 -20.56 0.36
CA SER A 77 12.04 -20.65 -0.91
C SER A 77 11.86 -19.28 -1.55
N GLU A 78 12.06 -19.22 -2.86
CA GLU A 78 11.76 -18.08 -3.73
C GLU A 78 10.30 -17.63 -3.67
N MET A 79 9.39 -18.53 -3.28
CA MET A 79 7.99 -18.21 -3.01
C MET A 79 7.83 -17.09 -2.00
N ALA A 80 8.79 -16.93 -1.07
CA ALA A 80 8.79 -15.82 -0.13
C ALA A 80 8.83 -14.46 -0.82
N ILE A 81 9.52 -14.34 -1.96
CA ILE A 81 9.63 -13.10 -2.73
C ILE A 81 8.29 -12.76 -3.40
N TRP A 82 7.60 -13.77 -3.93
CA TRP A 82 6.24 -13.62 -4.47
C TRP A 82 5.26 -13.15 -3.41
N VAL A 83 5.29 -13.76 -2.22
CA VAL A 83 4.44 -13.33 -1.10
C VAL A 83 4.83 -11.93 -0.61
N LEU A 84 6.12 -11.60 -0.58
CA LEU A 84 6.60 -10.28 -0.20
C LEU A 84 6.15 -9.20 -1.18
N ALA A 85 6.17 -9.46 -2.50
CA ALA A 85 5.67 -8.56 -3.52
C ALA A 85 4.18 -8.22 -3.31
N THR A 86 3.39 -9.17 -2.80
CA THR A 86 1.99 -8.95 -2.45
C THR A 86 1.81 -7.84 -1.40
N VAL A 87 2.77 -7.61 -0.50
CA VAL A 87 2.71 -6.46 0.44
C VAL A 87 2.66 -5.13 -0.31
N LEU A 88 3.46 -4.97 -1.37
CA LEU A 88 3.45 -3.76 -2.19
C LEU A 88 2.19 -3.69 -3.05
N ALA A 89 1.70 -4.83 -3.55
CA ALA A 89 0.43 -4.89 -4.26
C ALA A 89 -0.74 -4.42 -3.37
N TRP A 90 -0.76 -4.80 -2.08
CA TRP A 90 -1.76 -4.31 -1.14
C TRP A 90 -1.72 -2.79 -0.96
N GLN A 91 -0.53 -2.19 -0.94
CA GLN A 91 -0.39 -0.73 -0.92
C GLN A 91 -1.01 -0.09 -2.18
N PHE A 92 -0.77 -0.65 -3.37
CA PHE A 92 -1.37 -0.13 -4.61
C PHE A 92 -2.89 -0.31 -4.65
N VAL A 93 -3.39 -1.46 -4.19
CA VAL A 93 -4.83 -1.71 -4.08
C VAL A 93 -5.48 -0.71 -3.11
N LEU A 94 -4.86 -0.45 -1.96
CA LEU A 94 -5.35 0.57 -1.03
C LEU A 94 -5.40 1.95 -1.70
N SER A 95 -4.33 2.37 -2.36
CA SER A 95 -4.28 3.66 -3.05
C SER A 95 -5.34 3.77 -4.14
N ALA A 96 -5.58 2.71 -4.92
CA ALA A 96 -6.66 2.66 -5.89
C ALA A 96 -8.05 2.81 -5.24
N PHE A 97 -8.32 2.09 -4.15
CA PHE A 97 -9.59 2.24 -3.43
C PHE A 97 -9.79 3.64 -2.84
N VAL A 98 -8.73 4.23 -2.32
CA VAL A 98 -8.75 5.58 -1.77
C VAL A 98 -9.02 6.61 -2.87
N ASP A 99 -8.34 6.51 -4.02
CA ASP A 99 -8.60 7.39 -5.15
C ASP A 99 -10.02 7.21 -5.72
N LEU A 100 -10.57 6.00 -5.77
CA LEU A 100 -11.98 5.79 -6.14
C LEU A 100 -12.94 6.50 -5.17
N LYS A 101 -12.67 6.42 -3.86
CA LYS A 101 -13.45 7.11 -2.84
C LYS A 101 -13.34 8.63 -2.96
N LEU A 102 -12.13 9.15 -3.16
CA LEU A 102 -11.89 10.58 -3.36
C LEU A 102 -12.57 11.07 -4.65
N TYR A 103 -12.54 10.29 -5.74
CA TYR A 103 -13.30 10.59 -6.94
C TYR A 103 -14.80 10.67 -6.66
N SER A 104 -15.37 9.75 -5.87
CA SER A 104 -16.80 9.80 -5.54
C SER A 104 -17.22 11.05 -4.75
N ALA A 105 -16.32 11.60 -3.93
CA ALA A 105 -16.60 12.80 -3.13
C ALA A 105 -16.31 14.12 -3.87
N PHE A 106 -15.23 14.16 -4.65
CA PHE A 106 -14.73 15.39 -5.27
C PHE A 106 -14.96 15.46 -6.79
N HIS A 107 -15.32 14.34 -7.43
CA HIS A 107 -15.52 14.21 -8.88
C HIS A 107 -14.32 14.68 -9.74
N ASP A 108 -13.12 14.71 -9.15
CA ASP A 108 -11.89 15.09 -9.83
C ASP A 108 -11.34 13.91 -10.65
N LYS A 109 -11.32 14.08 -11.98
CA LYS A 109 -10.80 13.11 -12.95
C LYS A 109 -9.34 12.71 -12.69
N GLY A 110 -8.56 13.54 -12.00
CA GLY A 110 -7.21 13.22 -11.56
C GLY A 110 -7.16 11.95 -10.71
N HIS A 111 -8.13 11.75 -9.81
CA HIS A 111 -8.20 10.53 -9.01
C HIS A 111 -8.49 9.29 -9.86
N LEU A 112 -9.41 9.39 -10.84
CA LEU A 112 -9.73 8.27 -11.72
C LEU A 112 -8.54 7.87 -12.60
N PHE A 113 -7.73 8.83 -13.03
CA PHE A 113 -6.46 8.56 -13.69
C PHE A 113 -5.47 7.84 -12.77
N MET A 114 -5.34 8.28 -11.52
CA MET A 114 -4.45 7.63 -10.54
C MET A 114 -4.87 6.18 -10.26
N VAL A 115 -6.17 5.87 -10.21
CA VAL A 115 -6.66 4.47 -10.10
C VAL A 115 -6.09 3.60 -11.21
N ALA A 116 -6.15 4.05 -12.46
CA ALA A 116 -5.59 3.31 -13.58
C ALA A 116 -4.08 3.11 -13.45
N VAL A 117 -3.35 4.12 -12.95
CA VAL A 117 -1.91 4.02 -12.67
C VAL A 117 -1.62 2.97 -11.60
N TRP A 118 -2.36 2.94 -10.49
CA TRP A 118 -2.16 1.95 -9.44
C TRP A 118 -2.42 0.52 -9.94
N LEU A 119 -3.47 0.32 -10.74
CA LEU A 119 -3.77 -0.98 -11.35
C LEU A 119 -2.67 -1.41 -12.31
N LEU A 120 -2.15 -0.49 -13.13
CA LEU A 120 -1.03 -0.75 -14.03
C LEU A 120 0.23 -1.15 -13.24
N LEU A 121 0.53 -0.48 -12.13
CA LEU A 121 1.68 -0.81 -11.28
C LEU A 121 1.58 -2.22 -10.67
N ILE A 122 0.38 -2.69 -10.34
CA ILE A 122 0.17 -4.09 -9.90
C ILE A 122 0.54 -5.06 -11.03
N VAL A 123 0.07 -4.80 -12.26
CA VAL A 123 0.40 -5.63 -13.42
C VAL A 123 1.90 -5.63 -13.69
N VAL A 124 2.53 -4.45 -13.70
CA VAL A 124 3.98 -4.31 -13.90
C VAL A 124 4.77 -5.03 -12.81
N LEU A 125 4.32 -4.98 -11.55
CA LEU A 125 4.97 -5.66 -10.44
C LEU A 125 5.03 -7.18 -10.65
N TYR A 126 3.89 -7.82 -10.89
CA TYR A 126 3.84 -9.28 -11.06
C TYR A 126 4.39 -9.74 -12.41
N TYR A 127 4.17 -8.97 -13.48
CA TYR A 127 4.78 -9.25 -14.76
C TYR A 127 6.30 -9.16 -14.66
N GLY A 128 6.83 -8.09 -14.08
CA GLY A 128 8.26 -7.94 -13.82
C GLY A 128 8.82 -9.09 -13.01
N LEU A 129 8.15 -9.47 -11.91
CA LEU A 129 8.58 -10.59 -11.07
C LEU A 129 8.60 -11.93 -11.83
N SER A 130 7.63 -12.19 -12.70
CA SER A 130 7.59 -13.40 -13.53
C SER A 130 8.71 -13.48 -14.60
N ARG A 131 9.38 -12.36 -14.87
CA ARG A 131 10.47 -12.27 -15.86
C ARG A 131 11.85 -12.31 -15.21
N PHE A 132 11.93 -12.17 -13.89
CA PHE A 132 13.14 -12.51 -13.17
C PHE A 132 13.19 -14.04 -13.06
N GLU A 133 14.07 -14.68 -13.83
CA GLU A 133 14.57 -15.98 -13.44
C GLU A 133 15.26 -15.78 -12.10
N ILE A 134 14.63 -16.26 -11.04
CA ILE A 134 15.28 -16.34 -9.74
C ILE A 134 16.27 -17.50 -9.91
N VAL A 135 17.51 -17.16 -10.27
CA VAL A 135 18.55 -18.14 -10.58
C VAL A 135 19.02 -18.76 -9.26
N VAL A 136 18.73 -20.06 -9.12
CA VAL A 136 19.16 -20.95 -8.03
C VAL A 136 20.67 -21.15 -8.05
#